data_AF-A0A8K0IYC1-F1
#
_entry.id   AF-A0A8K0IYC1-F1
#
_cell.length_a   1.000
_cell.length_b   1.000
_cell.length_c   1.000
_cell.angle_alpha   90.00
_cell.angle_beta   90.00
_cell.angle_gamma   90.00
#
_symmetry.space_group_name_H-M   'P 1'
#
loop_
_entity.id
_entity.type
_entity.pdbx_description
1 polymer ?
#
loop_
_entity_poly.entity_id
_entity_poly.type
_entity_poly.pdbx_seq_one_letter_code
_entity_poly.pdbx_strand_id
1 'polypeptide(L)'
;MFALGGMNSCRLSELGRLNLEGELDIRGLENASEATEARKANLKEKQGLHSLRLSWDLNAYVKPRQPCNETQNEGKSMKELVEALAAQDWDADADLVEDVFGDLQPHEKLKVLEIEGYVGKTLPWWLMESSPPYLAELSLSSCVRCVHLSGLEQLHSLRVLKLIMLPAVKCLPALGQLPYLKVLQLMLPAVRCLGSEFYGGEGAFPSLEELALALMSDLEEWTVVGSGEFLPRLSKLSIDECPKLRALPSAFPSVRELEMNADDGLLLSSLHSGAFPNLKHLHVQNCEYSNGNDDCNDSNDGNDHDDDNDDGHDDRNNDDDNNLSLVPRVLADRMRSLGSSSMHIKCKPTDFYSLFFAFMQQAIEESKYDSTPGSDLEES
;
A
#
# COMPACT_ATOMS: atom_id res chain seq x y z
N MET A 1 20.21 -6.11 -12.17
CA MET A 1 19.00 -6.79 -12.65
C MET A 1 19.41 -8.04 -13.41
N PHE A 2 18.75 -9.16 -13.12
CA PHE A 2 18.90 -10.46 -13.77
C PHE A 2 17.49 -10.98 -14.10
N ALA A 3 17.18 -11.15 -15.38
CA ALA A 3 15.84 -11.53 -15.82
C ALA A 3 15.87 -12.92 -16.46
N LEU A 4 14.96 -13.79 -16.02
CA LEU A 4 14.71 -15.10 -16.61
C LEU A 4 13.66 -14.96 -17.74
N GLY A 5 13.66 -15.87 -18.72
CA GLY A 5 12.57 -15.98 -19.70
C GLY A 5 12.59 -15.06 -20.94
N GLY A 6 13.65 -14.28 -21.18
CA GLY A 6 13.77 -13.41 -22.37
C GLY A 6 14.45 -14.03 -23.60
N MET A 7 14.57 -13.25 -24.70
CA MET A 7 15.24 -13.65 -25.97
C MET A 7 16.68 -14.18 -25.79
N ASN A 8 17.32 -13.86 -24.67
CA ASN A 8 18.59 -14.41 -24.22
C ASN A 8 18.36 -15.18 -22.91
N SER A 9 17.83 -16.40 -22.99
CA SER A 9 17.36 -17.18 -21.82
C SER A 9 18.49 -17.47 -20.81
N CYS A 10 18.72 -16.56 -19.87
CA CYS A 10 19.63 -16.75 -18.75
C CYS A 10 19.03 -17.78 -17.79
N ARG A 11 19.83 -18.74 -17.35
CA ARG A 11 19.42 -19.69 -16.30
C ARG A 11 19.78 -19.14 -14.94
N LEU A 12 18.94 -19.41 -13.95
CA LEU A 12 19.16 -18.97 -12.56
C LEU A 12 20.50 -19.47 -12.00
N SER A 13 20.92 -20.68 -12.43
CA SER A 13 22.21 -21.28 -12.08
C SER A 13 23.45 -20.50 -12.55
N GLU A 14 23.33 -19.61 -13.53
CA GLU A 14 24.45 -18.78 -14.01
C GLU A 14 24.91 -17.77 -12.97
N LEU A 15 24.02 -17.32 -12.08
CA LEU A 15 24.34 -16.47 -10.94
C LEU A 15 25.38 -17.12 -10.01
N GLY A 16 25.45 -18.45 -9.97
CA GLY A 16 26.39 -19.20 -9.15
C GLY A 16 27.86 -18.85 -9.41
N ARG A 17 28.18 -18.41 -10.63
CA ARG A 17 29.55 -18.09 -11.07
C ARG A 17 29.95 -16.63 -10.83
N LEU A 18 29.00 -15.79 -10.43
CA LEU A 18 29.22 -14.36 -10.28
C LEU A 18 29.54 -14.01 -8.82
N ASN A 19 30.55 -13.17 -8.63
CA ASN A 19 30.82 -12.53 -7.34
C ASN A 19 30.03 -11.22 -7.27
N LEU A 20 28.76 -11.33 -6.88
CA LEU A 20 27.84 -10.20 -6.84
C LEU A 20 27.99 -9.42 -5.53
N GLU A 21 28.00 -8.11 -5.65
CA GLU A 21 28.06 -7.16 -4.54
C GLU A 21 26.96 -6.12 -4.71
N GLY A 22 26.54 -5.49 -3.62
CA GLY A 22 25.54 -4.46 -3.64
C GLY A 22 24.12 -5.01 -3.70
N GLU A 23 23.45 -4.76 -4.83
CA GLU A 23 22.02 -5.02 -5.04
C GLU A 23 21.80 -6.01 -6.18
N LEU A 24 20.91 -6.98 -5.95
CA LEU A 24 20.50 -7.95 -6.95
C LEU A 24 18.97 -7.94 -7.08
N ASP A 25 18.49 -7.68 -8.29
CA ASP A 25 17.08 -7.78 -8.67
C ASP A 25 16.93 -8.97 -9.63
N ILE A 26 16.27 -10.04 -9.18
CA ILE A 26 15.96 -11.25 -9.96
C ILE A 26 14.49 -11.20 -10.36
N ARG A 27 14.23 -11.19 -11.66
CA ARG A 27 12.87 -11.17 -12.23
C ARG A 27 12.60 -12.41 -13.06
N GLY A 28 11.32 -12.69 -13.25
CA GLY A 28 10.86 -13.76 -14.10
C GLY A 28 10.99 -15.14 -13.46
N LEU A 29 10.94 -15.21 -12.12
CA LEU A 29 11.13 -16.46 -11.37
C LEU A 29 10.10 -17.55 -11.73
N GLU A 30 8.95 -17.20 -12.32
CA GLU A 30 7.99 -18.12 -12.93
C GLU A 30 8.58 -19.00 -14.04
N ASN A 31 9.69 -18.58 -14.64
CA ASN A 31 10.39 -19.33 -15.68
C ASN A 31 11.41 -20.33 -15.10
N ALA A 32 11.57 -20.41 -13.77
CA ALA A 32 12.43 -21.40 -13.14
C ALA A 32 11.75 -22.78 -13.17
N SER A 33 12.28 -23.70 -13.99
CA SER A 33 11.68 -25.03 -14.16
C SER A 33 11.96 -25.98 -12.99
N GLU A 34 13.00 -25.73 -12.19
CA GLU A 34 13.42 -26.59 -11.09
C GLU A 34 14.11 -25.82 -9.96
N ALA A 35 13.84 -26.20 -8.71
CA ALA A 35 14.51 -25.66 -7.52
C ALA A 35 16.04 -25.88 -7.52
N THR A 36 16.53 -26.92 -8.21
CA THR A 36 17.97 -27.18 -8.29
C THR A 36 18.74 -26.06 -8.99
N GLU A 37 18.10 -25.28 -9.87
CA GLU A 37 18.72 -24.11 -10.48
C GLU A 37 18.87 -22.95 -9.49
N ALA A 38 17.86 -22.71 -8.66
CA ALA A 38 17.91 -21.75 -7.56
C ALA A 38 19.04 -22.06 -6.59
N ARG A 39 19.18 -23.33 -6.19
CA ARG A 39 20.28 -23.77 -5.33
C ARG A 39 21.65 -23.46 -5.92
N LYS A 40 21.81 -23.65 -7.24
CA LYS A 40 23.05 -23.36 -7.97
C LYS A 40 23.34 -21.88 -8.10
N ALA A 41 22.35 -20.99 -7.98
CA ALA A 41 22.57 -19.54 -7.91
C ALA A 41 23.43 -19.13 -6.70
N ASN A 42 23.41 -19.96 -5.64
CA ASN A 42 24.30 -19.87 -4.48
C ASN A 42 24.29 -18.46 -3.84
N LEU A 43 23.10 -17.92 -3.57
CA LEU A 43 22.94 -16.59 -2.98
C LEU A 43 23.50 -16.51 -1.55
N LYS A 44 23.44 -17.61 -0.81
CA LYS A 44 23.97 -17.71 0.56
C LYS A 44 25.47 -17.42 0.70
N GLU A 45 26.27 -17.66 -0.34
CA GLU A 45 27.73 -17.40 -0.31
C GLU A 45 28.10 -15.99 -0.82
N LYS A 46 27.13 -15.23 -1.34
CA LYS A 46 27.36 -13.90 -1.92
C LYS A 46 27.36 -12.84 -0.82
N GLN A 47 28.45 -12.77 -0.04
CA GLN A 47 28.54 -11.93 1.14
C GLN A 47 28.50 -10.41 0.86
N GLY A 48 28.80 -10.01 -0.38
CA GLY A 48 28.78 -8.62 -0.80
C GLY A 48 27.37 -8.08 -1.08
N LEU A 49 26.37 -8.95 -1.18
CA LEU A 49 24.98 -8.54 -1.39
C LEU A 49 24.35 -8.03 -0.09
N HIS A 50 23.80 -6.82 -0.15
CA HIS A 50 23.05 -6.21 0.94
C HIS A 50 21.58 -5.96 0.60
N SER A 51 21.21 -5.99 -0.68
CA SER A 51 19.83 -5.86 -1.16
C SER A 51 19.49 -6.97 -2.16
N LEU A 52 18.34 -7.59 -1.99
CA LEU A 52 17.82 -8.64 -2.86
C LEU A 52 16.34 -8.39 -3.15
N ARG A 53 15.99 -8.28 -4.43
CA ARG A 53 14.62 -8.32 -4.93
C ARG A 53 14.40 -9.62 -5.69
N LEU A 54 13.34 -10.33 -5.33
CA LEU A 54 12.86 -11.55 -5.99
C LEU A 54 11.46 -11.26 -6.54
N SER A 55 11.31 -11.30 -7.86
CA SER A 55 10.07 -10.94 -8.55
C SER A 55 9.58 -12.09 -9.42
N TRP A 56 8.29 -12.38 -9.25
CA TRP A 56 7.53 -13.37 -9.98
C TRP A 56 6.42 -12.66 -10.74
N ASP A 57 6.32 -12.90 -12.04
CA ASP A 57 5.28 -12.28 -12.85
C ASP A 57 3.94 -12.99 -12.66
N LEU A 58 2.97 -12.29 -12.06
CA LEU A 58 1.62 -12.80 -11.88
C LEU A 58 0.86 -12.94 -13.21
N ASN A 59 1.24 -12.18 -14.25
CA ASN A 59 0.61 -12.24 -15.57
C ASN A 59 0.74 -13.63 -16.20
N ALA A 60 1.78 -14.39 -15.86
CA ALA A 60 1.98 -15.76 -16.34
C ALA A 60 0.83 -16.72 -15.98
N TYR A 61 0.02 -16.40 -14.97
CA TYR A 61 -1.11 -17.24 -14.51
C TYR A 61 -2.47 -16.66 -14.85
N VAL A 62 -2.51 -15.50 -15.50
CA VAL A 62 -3.74 -14.93 -15.98
C VAL A 62 -4.14 -15.69 -17.24
N LYS A 63 -5.03 -16.69 -17.09
CA LYS A 63 -5.63 -17.38 -18.23
C LYS A 63 -6.31 -16.32 -19.12
N PRO A 64 -6.11 -16.32 -20.46
CA PRO A 64 -6.89 -15.48 -21.34
C PRO A 64 -8.36 -15.75 -21.05
N ARG A 65 -9.11 -14.74 -20.59
CA ARG A 65 -10.54 -14.94 -20.32
C ARG A 65 -11.21 -15.37 -21.62
N GLN A 66 -12.08 -16.39 -21.56
CA GLN A 66 -13.04 -16.64 -22.63
C GLN A 66 -13.83 -15.35 -22.92
N PRO A 67 -14.21 -15.09 -24.18
CA PRO A 67 -14.76 -13.80 -24.60
C PRO A 67 -16.04 -13.50 -23.82
N CYS A 68 -15.97 -12.55 -22.90
CA CYS A 68 -17.18 -11.96 -22.31
C CYS A 68 -17.62 -10.85 -23.24
N ASN A 69 -18.87 -10.94 -23.71
CA ASN A 69 -19.52 -9.89 -24.48
C ASN A 69 -19.31 -8.53 -23.81
N GLU A 70 -18.97 -7.54 -24.64
CA GLU A 70 -18.78 -6.16 -24.25
C GLU A 70 -19.95 -5.66 -23.39
N THR A 71 -19.68 -5.45 -22.11
CA THR A 71 -20.40 -4.48 -21.30
C THR A 71 -19.38 -3.66 -20.55
N GLN A 72 -19.15 -2.45 -21.06
CA GLN A 72 -18.73 -1.23 -20.36
C GLN A 72 -17.62 -1.43 -19.32
N ASN A 73 -16.35 -1.30 -19.73
CA ASN A 73 -15.27 -0.97 -18.80
C ASN A 73 -15.23 0.56 -18.64
N GLU A 74 -15.99 1.08 -17.69
CA GLU A 74 -15.70 2.38 -17.07
C GLU A 74 -15.53 2.12 -15.57
N GLY A 75 -14.31 2.37 -15.05
CA GLY A 75 -14.05 2.50 -13.62
C GLY A 75 -14.16 1.25 -12.74
N LYS A 76 -13.39 0.19 -12.99
CA LYS A 76 -13.23 -0.87 -11.98
C LYS A 76 -12.58 -0.28 -10.74
N SER A 77 -13.28 -0.32 -9.60
CA SER A 77 -12.72 0.12 -8.32
C SER A 77 -11.53 -0.76 -7.94
N MET A 78 -10.52 -0.19 -7.28
CA MET A 78 -9.40 -0.93 -6.69
C MET A 78 -9.86 -2.16 -5.89
N LYS A 79 -10.96 -2.02 -5.16
CA LYS A 79 -11.58 -3.11 -4.42
C LYS A 79 -11.97 -4.30 -5.32
N GLU A 80 -12.53 -4.04 -6.49
CA GLU A 80 -12.90 -5.09 -7.45
C GLU A 80 -11.68 -5.80 -8.02
N LEU A 81 -10.57 -5.08 -8.23
CA LEU A 81 -9.30 -5.69 -8.66
C LEU A 81 -8.73 -6.59 -7.56
N VAL A 82 -8.72 -6.11 -6.31
CA VAL A 82 -8.30 -6.88 -5.14
C VAL A 82 -9.12 -8.16 -4.99
N GLU A 83 -10.45 -8.06 -5.06
CA GLU A 83 -11.36 -9.20 -4.99
C GLU A 83 -11.14 -10.18 -6.14
N ALA A 84 -10.92 -9.68 -7.36
CA ALA A 84 -10.64 -10.52 -8.52
C ALA A 84 -9.33 -11.32 -8.36
N LEU A 85 -8.26 -10.71 -7.82
CA LEU A 85 -6.99 -11.39 -7.56
C LEU A 85 -7.09 -12.41 -6.43
N ALA A 86 -7.85 -12.08 -5.39
CA ALA A 86 -8.11 -12.98 -4.26
C ALA A 86 -8.91 -14.22 -4.70
N ALA A 87 -9.84 -14.06 -5.64
CA ALA A 87 -10.68 -15.12 -6.17
C ALA A 87 -10.03 -15.91 -7.33
N GLN A 88 -8.88 -15.44 -7.85
CA GLN A 88 -8.21 -16.08 -8.98
C GLN A 88 -7.67 -17.46 -8.59
N ASP A 89 -7.95 -18.44 -9.44
CA ASP A 89 -7.34 -19.77 -9.35
C ASP A 89 -5.96 -19.72 -10.00
N TRP A 90 -4.95 -19.47 -9.17
CA TRP A 90 -3.55 -19.48 -9.59
C TRP A 90 -3.13 -20.94 -9.80
N ASP A 91 -3.10 -21.37 -11.06
CA ASP A 91 -2.67 -22.70 -11.54
C ASP A 91 -1.15 -22.92 -11.38
N ALA A 92 -0.58 -22.37 -10.31
CA ALA A 92 0.83 -22.47 -9.96
C ALA A 92 1.05 -23.71 -9.09
N ASP A 93 2.04 -24.52 -9.47
CA ASP A 93 2.60 -25.58 -8.65
C ASP A 93 3.21 -24.95 -7.38
N ALA A 94 2.42 -24.92 -6.32
CA ALA A 94 2.79 -24.27 -5.07
C ALA A 94 4.03 -24.91 -4.45
N ASP A 95 4.21 -26.23 -4.63
CA ASP A 95 5.33 -26.98 -4.09
C ASP A 95 6.62 -26.57 -4.82
N LEU A 96 6.59 -26.48 -6.16
CA LEU A 96 7.72 -25.99 -6.94
C LEU A 96 8.10 -24.54 -6.59
N VAL A 97 7.09 -23.66 -6.43
CA VAL A 97 7.32 -22.24 -6.08
C VAL A 97 8.00 -22.14 -4.71
N GLU A 98 7.47 -22.86 -3.71
CA GLU A 98 8.02 -22.90 -2.36
C GLU A 98 9.43 -23.49 -2.34
N ASP A 99 9.70 -24.53 -3.13
CA ASP A 99 11.03 -25.14 -3.27
C ASP A 99 12.04 -24.18 -3.94
N VAL A 100 11.67 -23.51 -5.03
CA VAL A 100 12.52 -22.53 -5.73
C VAL A 100 12.91 -21.39 -4.79
N PHE A 101 11.95 -20.79 -4.09
CA PHE A 101 12.24 -19.73 -3.12
C PHE A 101 13.00 -20.25 -1.90
N GLY A 102 12.71 -21.47 -1.44
CA GLY A 102 13.44 -22.14 -0.36
C GLY A 102 14.91 -22.32 -0.70
N ASP A 103 15.25 -22.57 -1.96
CA ASP A 103 16.61 -22.73 -2.45
C ASP A 103 17.32 -21.41 -2.82
N LEU A 104 16.58 -20.29 -2.84
CA LEU A 104 17.11 -18.93 -3.00
C LEU A 104 17.56 -18.28 -1.69
N GLN A 105 17.92 -19.07 -0.68
CA GLN A 105 18.39 -18.58 0.61
C GLN A 105 19.50 -17.52 0.43
N PRO A 106 19.28 -16.27 0.89
CA PRO A 106 20.27 -15.21 0.82
C PRO A 106 21.35 -15.37 1.90
N HIS A 107 22.45 -14.63 1.77
CA HIS A 107 23.44 -14.55 2.83
C HIS A 107 22.86 -13.84 4.07
N GLU A 108 23.23 -14.29 5.26
CA GLU A 108 22.79 -13.73 6.56
C GLU A 108 23.07 -12.22 6.77
N LYS A 109 23.93 -11.62 5.94
CA LYS A 109 24.31 -10.19 6.00
C LYS A 109 23.36 -9.29 5.19
N LEU A 110 22.38 -9.88 4.51
CA LEU A 110 21.39 -9.16 3.73
C LEU A 110 20.64 -8.17 4.63
N LYS A 111 20.48 -6.93 4.15
CA LYS A 111 19.83 -5.84 4.88
C LYS A 111 18.43 -5.53 4.36
N VAL A 112 18.24 -5.68 3.05
CA VAL A 112 16.99 -5.36 2.35
C VAL A 112 16.55 -6.60 1.57
N LEU A 113 15.32 -7.03 1.81
CA LEU A 113 14.68 -8.12 1.07
C LEU A 113 13.32 -7.65 0.55
N GLU A 114 13.12 -7.81 -0.75
CA GLU A 114 11.85 -7.54 -1.41
C GLU A 114 11.40 -8.79 -2.16
N ILE A 115 10.18 -9.25 -1.87
CA ILE A 115 9.55 -10.39 -2.55
C ILE A 115 8.26 -9.87 -3.19
N GLU A 116 8.15 -10.06 -4.50
CA GLU A 116 7.05 -9.55 -5.31
C GLU A 116 6.39 -10.68 -6.11
N GLY A 117 5.06 -10.71 -6.10
CA GLY A 117 4.27 -11.66 -6.92
C GLY A 117 4.32 -13.11 -6.44
N TYR A 118 4.70 -13.35 -5.18
CA TYR A 118 4.87 -14.71 -4.67
C TYR A 118 3.53 -15.47 -4.61
N VAL A 119 3.46 -16.59 -5.32
CA VAL A 119 2.28 -17.45 -5.43
C VAL A 119 2.30 -18.69 -4.52
N GLY A 120 3.31 -18.81 -3.65
CA GLY A 120 3.35 -19.84 -2.60
C GLY A 120 2.39 -19.53 -1.45
N LYS A 121 2.02 -20.57 -0.67
CA LYS A 121 1.10 -20.44 0.46
C LYS A 121 1.82 -20.04 1.74
N THR A 122 3.06 -20.49 1.89
CA THR A 122 3.91 -20.20 3.06
C THR A 122 5.15 -19.43 2.66
N LEU A 123 5.65 -18.57 3.55
CA LEU A 123 6.91 -17.85 3.28
C LEU A 123 8.11 -18.83 3.29
N PRO A 124 9.22 -18.49 2.60
CA PRO A 124 10.38 -19.38 2.54
C PRO A 124 10.92 -19.71 3.93
N TRP A 125 11.25 -20.98 4.18
CA TRP A 125 11.68 -21.49 5.49
C TRP A 125 12.82 -20.70 6.14
N TRP A 126 13.77 -20.21 5.34
CA TRP A 126 14.94 -19.47 5.83
C TRP A 126 14.58 -18.10 6.40
N LEU A 127 13.43 -17.52 6.01
CA LEU A 127 12.92 -16.29 6.60
C LEU A 127 12.36 -16.51 8.01
N MET A 128 11.99 -17.77 8.33
CA MET A 128 11.37 -18.17 9.60
C MET A 128 12.36 -18.81 10.60
N GLU A 129 13.34 -19.58 10.14
CA GLU A 129 14.23 -20.37 11.01
C GLU A 129 15.50 -19.62 11.44
N SER A 130 15.96 -18.68 10.62
CA SER A 130 17.16 -17.90 10.87
C SER A 130 16.75 -16.44 10.95
N SER A 131 16.58 -15.87 12.14
CA SER A 131 16.43 -14.43 12.30
C SER A 131 17.70 -13.79 11.71
N PRO A 132 17.68 -13.23 10.49
CA PRO A 132 18.89 -12.69 9.90
C PRO A 132 19.19 -11.46 10.75
N PRO A 133 20.28 -11.45 11.53
CA PRO A 133 20.48 -10.42 12.55
C PRO A 133 20.66 -9.02 11.93
N TYR A 134 20.78 -8.94 10.60
CA TYR A 134 21.02 -7.73 9.85
C TYR A 134 19.85 -7.30 8.94
N LEU A 135 18.76 -8.07 8.83
CA LEU A 135 17.64 -7.68 7.97
C LEU A 135 16.93 -6.47 8.59
N ALA A 136 17.08 -5.32 7.93
CA ALA A 136 16.54 -4.05 8.36
C ALA A 136 15.25 -3.69 7.61
N GLU A 137 15.09 -4.20 6.39
CA GLU A 137 13.97 -3.91 5.50
C GLU A 137 13.41 -5.20 4.90
N LEU A 138 12.11 -5.39 5.05
CA LEU A 138 11.35 -6.45 4.41
C LEU A 138 10.13 -5.86 3.70
N SER A 139 10.00 -6.13 2.41
CA SER A 139 8.80 -5.84 1.62
C SER A 139 8.25 -7.13 1.02
N LEU A 140 7.01 -7.44 1.34
CA LEU A 140 6.22 -8.48 0.68
C LEU A 140 5.12 -7.78 -0.12
N SER A 141 5.12 -7.96 -1.43
CA SER A 141 4.21 -7.28 -2.34
C SER A 141 3.50 -8.27 -3.25
N SER A 142 2.18 -8.18 -3.36
CA SER A 142 1.38 -9.05 -4.23
C SER A 142 1.60 -10.54 -3.96
N CYS A 143 1.82 -10.94 -2.71
CA CYS A 143 1.92 -12.35 -2.32
C CYS A 143 0.51 -12.95 -2.17
N VAL A 144 -0.13 -13.19 -3.31
CA VAL A 144 -1.58 -13.41 -3.45
C VAL A 144 -2.13 -14.64 -2.73
N ARG A 145 -1.30 -15.69 -2.54
CA ARG A 145 -1.70 -16.95 -1.88
C ARG A 145 -1.15 -17.11 -0.47
N CYS A 146 -0.32 -16.18 -0.01
CA CYS A 146 0.31 -16.26 1.30
C CYS A 146 -0.76 -16.13 2.39
N VAL A 147 -0.93 -17.17 3.21
CA VAL A 147 -1.96 -17.22 4.26
C VAL A 147 -1.40 -16.96 5.66
N HIS A 148 -0.12 -17.27 5.86
CA HIS A 148 0.54 -17.23 7.15
C HIS A 148 1.83 -16.40 7.07
N LEU A 149 1.96 -15.46 8.00
CA LEU A 149 3.13 -14.59 8.16
C LEU A 149 3.93 -14.94 9.42
N SER A 150 3.83 -16.18 9.89
CA SER A 150 4.57 -16.66 11.06
C SER A 150 6.08 -16.50 10.86
N GLY A 151 6.80 -16.23 11.94
CA GLY A 151 8.24 -15.99 11.92
C GLY A 151 8.63 -14.53 11.71
N LEU A 152 7.75 -13.67 11.15
CA LEU A 152 8.03 -12.23 11.03
C LEU A 152 8.23 -11.57 12.40
N GLU A 153 7.56 -12.08 13.44
CA GLU A 153 7.72 -11.65 14.83
C GLU A 153 9.13 -11.89 15.39
N GLN A 154 9.95 -12.73 14.74
CA GLN A 154 11.32 -13.04 15.19
C GLN A 154 12.38 -12.17 14.51
N LEU A 155 11.99 -11.29 13.57
CA LEU A 155 12.90 -10.43 12.81
C LEU A 155 13.21 -9.14 13.59
N HIS A 156 13.80 -9.28 14.77
CA HIS A 156 13.98 -8.21 15.75
C HIS A 156 14.81 -7.02 15.26
N SER A 157 15.58 -7.17 14.19
CA SER A 157 16.38 -6.10 13.58
C SER A 157 15.61 -5.22 12.58
N LEU A 158 14.37 -5.59 12.22
CA LEU A 158 13.57 -4.86 11.25
C LEU A 158 13.32 -3.42 11.71
N ARG A 159 13.49 -2.51 10.77
CA ARG A 159 13.18 -1.08 10.88
C ARG A 159 12.02 -0.69 9.98
N VAL A 160 11.85 -1.40 8.87
CA VAL A 160 10.77 -1.15 7.92
C VAL A 160 10.18 -2.49 7.52
N LEU A 161 8.86 -2.58 7.61
CA LEU A 161 8.08 -3.73 7.17
C LEU A 161 6.95 -3.24 6.29
N LYS A 162 6.89 -3.74 5.06
CA LYS A 162 5.82 -3.46 4.09
C LYS A 162 5.14 -4.76 3.72
N LEU A 163 3.84 -4.85 3.99
CA LEU A 163 2.99 -5.99 3.63
C LEU A 163 1.90 -5.45 2.71
N ILE A 164 2.13 -5.51 1.40
CA ILE A 164 1.33 -4.81 0.39
C ILE A 164 0.62 -5.81 -0.51
N MET A 165 -0.71 -5.77 -0.59
CA MET A 165 -1.52 -6.68 -1.41
C MET A 165 -1.32 -8.16 -1.06
N LEU A 166 -1.60 -8.52 0.18
CA LEU A 166 -1.66 -9.92 0.61
C LEU A 166 -3.14 -10.29 0.92
N PRO A 167 -3.97 -10.53 -0.11
CA PRO A 167 -5.41 -10.73 0.05
C PRO A 167 -5.79 -12.00 0.82
N ALA A 168 -4.91 -13.00 0.85
CA ALA A 168 -5.15 -14.26 1.57
C ALA A 168 -4.81 -14.19 3.08
N VAL A 169 -4.11 -13.15 3.54
CA VAL A 169 -3.76 -12.95 4.95
C VAL A 169 -4.97 -12.39 5.71
N LYS A 170 -5.43 -13.15 6.70
CA LYS A 170 -6.58 -12.80 7.54
C LYS A 170 -6.21 -12.34 8.95
N CYS A 171 -5.04 -12.76 9.43
CA CYS A 171 -4.54 -12.47 10.77
C CYS A 171 -3.06 -12.07 10.68
N LEU A 172 -2.69 -11.03 11.41
CA LEU A 172 -1.31 -10.59 11.57
C LEU A 172 -0.63 -11.33 12.74
N PRO A 173 0.69 -11.58 12.66
CA PRO A 173 1.47 -12.01 13.81
C PRO A 173 1.70 -10.81 14.77
N ALA A 174 2.39 -11.09 15.88
CA ALA A 174 2.74 -10.14 16.95
C ALA A 174 3.81 -9.12 16.54
N LEU A 175 3.55 -8.35 15.47
CA LEU A 175 4.46 -7.35 14.91
C LEU A 175 4.80 -6.23 15.93
N GLY A 176 3.93 -6.00 16.91
CA GLY A 176 4.16 -5.02 17.98
C GLY A 176 5.35 -5.33 18.87
N GLN A 177 5.85 -6.55 18.87
CA GLN A 177 7.02 -6.94 19.67
C GLN A 177 8.36 -6.66 18.96
N LEU A 178 8.33 -6.14 17.73
CA LEU A 178 9.54 -5.76 17.00
C LEU A 178 10.13 -4.45 17.58
N PRO A 179 11.31 -4.49 18.22
CA PRO A 179 11.79 -3.40 19.07
C PRO A 179 12.28 -2.18 18.28
N TYR A 180 12.76 -2.38 17.05
CA TYR A 180 13.36 -1.32 16.22
C TYR A 180 12.49 -0.93 15.02
N LEU A 181 11.28 -1.48 14.90
CA LEU A 181 10.39 -1.20 13.78
C LEU A 181 9.95 0.27 13.84
N LYS A 182 10.29 1.02 12.77
CA LYS A 182 10.01 2.45 12.61
C LYS A 182 8.90 2.70 11.59
N VAL A 183 8.86 1.92 10.52
CA VAL A 183 7.88 2.08 9.44
C VAL A 183 7.13 0.78 9.25
N LEU A 184 5.81 0.85 9.32
CA LEU A 184 4.92 -0.28 9.06
C LEU A 184 3.86 0.13 8.05
N GLN A 185 3.82 -0.54 6.90
CA GLN A 185 2.82 -0.31 5.86
C GLN A 185 2.04 -1.60 5.63
N LEU A 186 0.71 -1.52 5.78
CA LEU A 186 -0.19 -2.65 5.70
C LEU A 186 -1.27 -2.38 4.65
N MET A 187 -1.33 -3.27 3.67
CA MET A 187 -2.44 -3.41 2.74
C MET A 187 -2.86 -4.87 2.70
N LEU A 188 -3.74 -5.21 3.64
CA LEU A 188 -4.19 -6.57 3.93
C LEU A 188 -5.73 -6.60 3.87
N PRO A 189 -6.30 -6.76 2.67
CA PRO A 189 -7.74 -6.57 2.43
C PRO A 189 -8.66 -7.41 3.32
N ALA A 190 -8.23 -8.62 3.70
CA ALA A 190 -9.02 -9.58 4.46
C ALA A 190 -8.78 -9.53 5.99
N VAL A 191 -7.92 -8.65 6.49
CA VAL A 191 -7.69 -8.47 7.93
C VAL A 191 -8.86 -7.70 8.53
N ARG A 192 -9.49 -8.29 9.56
CA ARG A 192 -10.72 -7.75 10.16
C ARG A 192 -10.49 -6.94 11.42
N CYS A 193 -9.42 -7.23 12.15
CA CYS A 193 -9.13 -6.58 13.43
C CYS A 193 -7.63 -6.30 13.59
N LEU A 194 -7.32 -5.18 14.23
CA LEU A 194 -6.01 -4.88 14.79
C LEU A 194 -6.13 -4.89 16.32
N GLY A 195 -5.88 -6.05 16.91
CA GLY A 195 -6.02 -6.31 18.34
C GLY A 195 -4.77 -6.87 18.99
N SER A 196 -4.96 -7.64 20.07
CA SER A 196 -3.86 -8.19 20.89
C SER A 196 -2.91 -9.09 20.10
N GLU A 197 -3.39 -9.75 19.06
CA GLU A 197 -2.60 -10.54 18.12
C GLU A 197 -1.57 -9.71 17.35
N PHE A 198 -1.92 -8.46 17.01
CA PHE A 198 -1.05 -7.54 16.30
C PHE A 198 0.00 -6.91 17.23
N TYR A 199 -0.42 -6.55 18.45
CA TYR A 199 0.46 -5.93 19.44
C TYR A 199 1.40 -6.94 20.11
N GLY A 200 0.94 -8.17 20.36
CA GLY A 200 1.73 -9.23 21.00
C GLY A 200 1.98 -9.07 22.51
N GLY A 201 1.43 -8.03 23.15
CA GLY A 201 1.64 -7.76 24.58
C GLY A 201 1.59 -6.27 24.92
N GLU A 202 1.91 -5.94 26.18
CA GLU A 202 2.06 -4.55 26.63
C GLU A 202 3.33 -3.91 26.02
N GLY A 203 3.32 -2.59 25.86
CA GLY A 203 4.49 -1.85 25.35
C GLY A 203 4.79 -2.09 23.87
N ALA A 204 3.78 -2.47 23.09
CA ALA A 204 3.91 -2.72 21.67
C ALA A 204 4.38 -1.48 20.89
N PHE A 205 5.17 -1.71 19.84
CA PHE A 205 5.70 -0.71 18.92
C PHE A 205 6.49 0.43 19.62
N PRO A 206 7.57 0.11 20.36
CA PRO A 206 8.32 1.12 21.13
C PRO A 206 9.05 2.15 20.26
N SER A 207 9.32 1.84 18.99
CA SER A 207 10.07 2.67 18.05
C SER A 207 9.28 3.09 16.80
N LEU A 208 8.00 2.75 16.69
CA LEU A 208 7.22 2.97 15.47
C LEU A 208 6.97 4.46 15.25
N GLU A 209 7.43 4.98 14.12
CA GLU A 209 7.39 6.40 13.74
C GLU A 209 6.33 6.66 12.65
N GLU A 210 6.10 5.68 11.77
CA GLU A 210 5.13 5.73 10.66
C GLU A 210 4.30 4.44 10.60
N LEU A 211 2.97 4.61 10.55
CA LEU A 211 2.00 3.53 10.31
C LEU A 211 1.08 3.93 9.16
N ALA A 212 1.01 3.09 8.13
CA ALA A 212 0.09 3.25 7.03
C ALA A 212 -0.82 2.03 6.90
N LEU A 213 -2.13 2.25 6.94
CA LEU A 213 -3.17 1.28 6.64
C LEU A 213 -3.83 1.71 5.34
N ALA A 214 -3.79 0.88 4.30
CA ALA A 214 -4.37 1.20 3.00
C ALA A 214 -5.16 0.02 2.45
N LEU A 215 -6.34 0.28 1.88
CA LEU A 215 -7.17 -0.74 1.21
C LEU A 215 -7.46 -1.98 2.08
N MET A 216 -7.57 -1.79 3.41
CA MET A 216 -7.93 -2.85 4.36
C MET A 216 -9.46 -3.01 4.39
N SER A 217 -10.00 -3.54 3.28
CA SER A 217 -11.44 -3.57 2.97
C SER A 217 -12.33 -4.22 4.03
N ASP A 218 -11.81 -5.22 4.74
CA ASP A 218 -12.52 -5.94 5.79
C ASP A 218 -12.19 -5.48 7.22
N LEU A 219 -11.32 -4.47 7.38
CA LEU A 219 -10.94 -3.97 8.70
C LEU A 219 -12.14 -3.31 9.37
N GLU A 220 -12.65 -3.93 10.43
CA GLU A 220 -13.82 -3.47 11.18
C GLU A 220 -13.42 -2.79 12.51
N GLU A 221 -12.39 -3.33 13.15
CA GLU A 221 -12.02 -2.96 14.52
C GLU A 221 -10.53 -2.66 14.67
N TRP A 222 -10.21 -1.53 15.28
CA TRP A 222 -8.87 -1.20 15.74
C TRP A 222 -8.90 -0.89 17.23
N THR A 223 -8.47 -1.86 18.04
CA THR A 223 -8.58 -1.80 19.50
C THR A 223 -7.28 -1.37 20.15
N VAL A 224 -7.39 -0.73 21.32
CA VAL A 224 -6.24 -0.42 22.19
C VAL A 224 -6.05 -1.58 23.15
N VAL A 225 -4.80 -2.01 23.33
CA VAL A 225 -4.44 -3.09 24.26
C VAL A 225 -3.42 -2.57 25.27
N GLY A 226 -3.69 -2.81 26.55
CA GLY A 226 -2.81 -2.44 27.66
C GLY A 226 -3.17 -1.10 28.32
N SER A 227 -2.45 -0.80 29.40
CA SER A 227 -2.62 0.42 30.21
C SER A 227 -1.55 1.50 29.93
N GLY A 228 -0.57 1.21 29.08
CA GLY A 228 0.54 2.09 28.73
C GLY A 228 0.19 3.12 27.64
N GLU A 229 1.16 3.98 27.32
CA GLU A 229 1.02 4.95 26.23
C GLU A 229 0.84 4.22 24.89
N PHE A 230 -0.26 4.54 24.20
CA PHE A 230 -0.57 3.95 22.90
C PHE A 230 0.35 4.51 21.81
N LEU A 231 1.12 3.63 21.15
CA LEU A 231 2.03 3.95 20.04
C LEU A 231 2.90 5.19 20.32
N PRO A 232 3.79 5.14 21.32
CA PRO A 232 4.38 6.32 21.95
C PRO A 232 5.29 7.16 21.03
N ARG A 233 5.76 6.59 19.91
CA ARG A 233 6.63 7.28 18.94
C ARG A 233 5.96 7.59 17.61
N LEU A 234 4.69 7.20 17.43
CA LEU A 234 4.02 7.31 16.15
C LEU A 234 3.82 8.77 15.80
N SER A 235 4.53 9.24 14.77
CA SER A 235 4.54 10.63 14.34
C SER A 235 3.72 10.85 13.08
N LYS A 236 3.61 9.83 12.23
CA LYS A 236 2.86 9.84 10.98
C LYS A 236 1.88 8.67 10.93
N LEU A 237 0.62 8.97 10.69
CA LEU A 237 -0.44 7.99 10.52
C LEU A 237 -1.14 8.21 9.18
N SER A 238 -1.26 7.16 8.37
CA SER A 238 -2.04 7.17 7.13
C SER A 238 -3.12 6.10 7.20
N ILE A 239 -4.37 6.47 6.94
CA ILE A 239 -5.50 5.54 6.86
C ILE A 239 -6.26 5.86 5.58
N ASP A 240 -6.14 4.97 4.60
CA ASP A 240 -6.68 5.15 3.27
C ASP A 240 -7.55 3.94 2.90
N GLU A 241 -8.73 4.18 2.31
CA GLU A 241 -9.65 3.15 1.82
C GLU A 241 -9.91 2.01 2.82
N CYS A 242 -10.33 2.36 4.04
CA CYS A 242 -10.70 1.43 5.12
C CYS A 242 -12.21 1.52 5.46
N PRO A 243 -13.11 1.14 4.51
CA PRO A 243 -14.52 1.52 4.53
C PRO A 243 -15.37 0.89 5.66
N LYS A 244 -14.90 -0.20 6.28
CA LYS A 244 -15.62 -0.90 7.36
C LYS A 244 -15.13 -0.52 8.75
N LEU A 245 -14.04 0.25 8.86
CA LEU A 245 -13.48 0.62 10.14
C LEU A 245 -14.49 1.51 10.84
N ARG A 246 -14.88 1.18 12.08
CA ARG A 246 -15.99 1.87 12.76
C ARG A 246 -15.55 2.96 13.75
N ALA A 247 -14.34 2.81 14.28
CA ALA A 247 -13.78 3.74 15.23
C ALA A 247 -12.25 3.63 15.24
N LEU A 248 -11.58 4.74 15.52
CA LEU A 248 -10.16 4.76 15.84
C LEU A 248 -9.94 4.66 17.36
N PRO A 249 -8.74 4.23 17.79
CA PRO A 249 -8.25 4.46 19.14
C PRO A 249 -8.50 5.90 19.63
N SER A 250 -8.85 6.05 20.90
CA SER A 250 -9.31 7.33 21.48
C SER A 250 -8.24 8.40 21.59
N ALA A 251 -6.95 8.04 21.51
CA ALA A 251 -5.84 8.98 21.59
C ALA A 251 -4.60 8.47 20.85
N PHE A 252 -3.98 9.38 20.09
CA PHE A 252 -2.71 9.25 19.39
C PHE A 252 -1.79 10.40 19.85
N PRO A 253 -1.11 10.26 21.00
CA PRO A 253 -0.46 11.38 21.66
C PRO A 253 0.71 11.96 20.85
N SER A 254 1.39 11.16 20.02
CA SER A 254 2.61 11.57 19.32
C SER A 254 2.40 11.98 17.86
N VAL A 255 1.21 11.75 17.30
CA VAL A 255 0.94 11.96 15.86
C VAL A 255 0.97 13.44 15.53
N ARG A 256 1.76 13.78 14.51
CA ARG A 256 1.97 15.14 13.97
C ARG A 256 1.52 15.26 12.53
N GLU A 257 1.58 14.18 11.76
CA GLU A 257 1.11 14.10 10.38
C GLU A 257 0.02 13.02 10.27
N LEU A 258 -1.14 13.40 9.77
CA LEU A 258 -2.27 12.51 9.52
C LEU A 258 -2.65 12.57 8.03
N GLU A 259 -2.82 11.43 7.40
CA GLU A 259 -3.29 11.29 6.02
C GLU A 259 -4.54 10.41 5.99
N MET A 260 -5.66 10.93 5.49
CA MET A 260 -6.96 10.23 5.43
C MET A 260 -7.83 10.71 4.26
N ASN A 261 -8.87 9.96 3.91
CA ASN A 261 -9.86 10.37 2.91
C ASN A 261 -10.90 11.34 3.48
N ALA A 262 -11.31 12.35 2.68
CA ALA A 262 -12.26 13.39 3.08
C ALA A 262 -13.63 12.84 3.49
N ASP A 263 -14.05 11.77 2.81
CA ASP A 263 -15.36 11.13 3.00
C ASP A 263 -15.39 10.17 4.20
N ASP A 264 -14.28 10.03 4.91
CA ASP A 264 -14.20 9.14 6.05
C ASP A 264 -14.89 9.78 7.28
N GLY A 265 -16.10 9.30 7.60
CA GLY A 265 -16.82 9.69 8.82
C GLY A 265 -16.01 9.45 10.11
N LEU A 266 -15.01 8.55 10.07
CA LEU A 266 -14.05 8.35 11.16
C LEU A 266 -13.14 9.56 11.38
N LEU A 267 -12.72 10.23 10.31
CA LEU A 267 -11.89 11.43 10.39
C LEU A 267 -12.63 12.51 11.19
N LEU A 268 -13.90 12.74 10.84
CA LEU A 268 -14.73 13.73 11.51
C LEU A 268 -14.93 13.39 12.99
N SER A 269 -15.31 12.14 13.31
CA SER A 269 -15.55 11.73 14.69
C SER A 269 -14.28 11.72 15.56
N SER A 270 -13.16 11.28 15.02
CA SER A 270 -11.87 11.22 15.73
C SER A 270 -11.25 12.60 15.97
N LEU A 271 -11.45 13.52 15.03
CA LEU A 271 -11.09 14.92 15.25
C LEU A 271 -11.98 15.54 16.33
N HIS A 272 -13.30 15.32 16.31
CA HIS A 272 -14.21 15.82 17.35
C HIS A 272 -13.86 15.31 18.76
N SER A 273 -13.46 14.04 18.89
CA SER A 273 -13.10 13.47 20.19
C SER A 273 -11.75 13.97 20.72
N GLY A 274 -10.94 14.63 19.88
CA GLY A 274 -9.61 15.11 20.26
C GLY A 274 -8.54 14.02 20.28
N ALA A 275 -8.69 12.99 19.42
CA ALA A 275 -7.75 11.88 19.35
C ALA A 275 -6.31 12.31 18.96
N PHE A 276 -6.13 13.46 18.30
CA PHE A 276 -4.83 13.94 17.80
C PHE A 276 -4.42 15.28 18.44
N PRO A 277 -3.98 15.29 19.71
CA PRO A 277 -3.69 16.54 20.44
C PRO A 277 -2.48 17.32 19.91
N ASN A 278 -1.55 16.66 19.20
CA ASN A 278 -0.29 17.25 18.71
C ASN A 278 -0.22 17.34 17.18
N LEU A 279 -1.37 17.24 16.49
CA LEU A 279 -1.43 17.26 15.04
C LEU A 279 -0.95 18.61 14.47
N LYS A 280 -0.08 18.56 13.46
CA LYS A 280 0.46 19.74 12.76
C LYS A 280 0.11 19.76 11.28
N HIS A 281 0.12 18.59 10.65
CA HIS A 281 -0.11 18.43 9.23
C HIS A 281 -1.26 17.44 9.02
N LEU A 282 -2.25 17.84 8.22
CA LEU A 282 -3.36 17.00 7.82
C LEU A 282 -3.42 16.98 6.29
N HIS A 283 -3.23 15.79 5.74
CA HIS A 283 -3.38 15.51 4.32
C HIS A 283 -4.74 14.84 4.11
N VAL A 284 -5.58 15.48 3.31
CA VAL A 284 -6.90 14.95 2.97
C VAL A 284 -6.91 14.60 1.49
N GLN A 285 -7.26 13.35 1.17
CA GLN A 285 -7.45 12.88 -0.20
C GLN A 285 -8.94 12.85 -0.56
N ASN A 286 -9.25 12.78 -1.85
CA ASN A 286 -10.62 12.72 -2.40
C ASN A 286 -11.54 13.87 -1.96
N CYS A 287 -11.01 15.07 -1.75
CA CYS A 287 -11.87 16.26 -1.69
C CYS A 287 -12.43 16.47 -3.10
N GLU A 288 -13.70 16.10 -3.33
CA GLU A 288 -14.35 16.35 -4.61
C GLU A 288 -14.19 17.84 -4.98
N TYR A 289 -13.50 18.11 -6.08
CA TYR A 289 -13.39 19.44 -6.65
C TYR A 289 -14.78 19.79 -7.19
N SER A 290 -15.64 20.35 -6.34
CA SER A 290 -16.86 20.96 -6.84
C SER A 290 -16.39 22.12 -7.70
N ASN A 291 -16.42 21.95 -9.02
CA ASN A 291 -16.47 23.11 -9.92
C ASN A 291 -17.58 23.98 -9.36
N GLY A 292 -17.20 25.13 -8.81
CA GLY A 292 -18.14 26.20 -8.57
C GLY A 292 -18.75 26.52 -9.93
N ASN A 293 -19.93 25.97 -10.20
CA ASN A 293 -20.90 26.76 -10.92
C ASN A 293 -21.21 27.93 -9.99
N ASP A 294 -20.35 28.95 -10.09
CA ASP A 294 -20.81 30.31 -9.99
C ASP A 294 -21.90 30.43 -11.07
N ASP A 295 -23.13 30.09 -10.70
CA ASP A 295 -24.32 30.62 -11.37
C ASP A 295 -24.40 32.11 -11.03
N CYS A 296 -23.39 32.86 -11.46
CA CYS A 296 -23.54 34.24 -11.89
C CYS A 296 -24.34 34.15 -13.18
N ASN A 297 -25.65 33.98 -13.03
CA ASN A 297 -26.60 34.05 -14.13
C ASN A 297 -26.69 35.53 -14.54
N ASP A 298 -25.64 36.00 -15.20
CA ASP A 298 -25.55 37.33 -15.78
C ASP A 298 -26.07 37.22 -17.21
N SER A 299 -27.38 37.38 -17.35
CA SER A 299 -28.04 37.70 -18.62
C SER A 299 -29.42 38.30 -18.32
N ASN A 300 -29.42 39.63 -18.25
CA ASN A 300 -30.48 40.54 -18.69
C ASN A 300 -31.94 40.09 -18.51
N ASP A 301 -32.63 40.73 -17.58
CA ASP A 301 -33.88 41.40 -17.95
C ASP A 301 -34.02 42.70 -17.15
N GLY A 302 -34.23 43.78 -17.90
CA GLY A 302 -34.19 45.14 -17.40
C GLY A 302 -35.33 45.48 -16.44
N ASN A 303 -35.04 46.40 -15.53
CA ASN A 303 -35.97 47.44 -15.16
C ASN A 303 -35.20 48.66 -14.67
N ASP A 304 -35.54 49.80 -15.26
CA ASP A 304 -35.16 51.13 -14.83
C ASP A 304 -35.54 51.36 -13.36
N HIS A 305 -34.62 51.95 -12.59
CA HIS A 305 -34.91 53.19 -11.85
C HIS A 305 -33.65 53.76 -11.16
N ASP A 306 -33.60 55.08 -11.22
CA ASP A 306 -32.57 56.01 -10.75
C ASP A 306 -32.33 55.93 -9.23
N ASP A 307 -31.08 56.17 -8.79
CA ASP A 307 -30.74 57.28 -7.88
C ASP A 307 -29.26 57.25 -7.44
N ASP A 308 -28.75 58.47 -7.24
CA ASP A 308 -27.35 58.93 -7.10
C ASP A 308 -26.57 58.51 -5.82
N ASN A 309 -25.25 58.79 -5.87
CA ASN A 309 -24.31 59.14 -4.77
C ASN A 309 -23.81 57.98 -3.87
N ASP A 310 -22.57 57.92 -3.35
CA ASP A 310 -21.33 58.72 -3.36
C ASP A 310 -20.25 57.87 -2.63
N ASP A 311 -18.97 58.20 -2.86
CA ASP A 311 -17.78 58.01 -2.00
C ASP A 311 -17.34 56.64 -1.40
N GLY A 312 -16.09 56.28 -1.71
CA GLY A 312 -15.05 56.25 -0.67
C GLY A 312 -14.57 54.91 -0.07
N HIS A 313 -13.33 54.56 -0.44
CA HIS A 313 -12.24 53.97 0.38
C HIS A 313 -12.26 52.52 0.94
N ASP A 314 -11.10 51.90 0.70
CA ASP A 314 -10.28 51.02 1.56
C ASP A 314 -10.52 49.51 1.64
N ASP A 315 -9.54 48.81 1.02
CA ASP A 315 -8.65 47.82 1.62
C ASP A 315 -9.21 46.93 2.74
N ARG A 316 -9.22 45.62 2.47
CA ARG A 316 -8.65 44.59 3.37
C ARG A 316 -8.64 43.20 2.71
N ASN A 317 -7.42 42.67 2.63
CA ASN A 317 -7.03 41.27 2.81
C ASN A 317 -8.04 40.20 2.39
N ASN A 318 -7.79 39.57 1.24
CA ASN A 318 -8.47 38.32 0.92
C ASN A 318 -7.53 37.32 0.22
N ASP A 319 -6.34 37.12 0.80
CA ASP A 319 -5.45 36.02 0.47
C ASP A 319 -5.24 35.21 1.76
N ASP A 320 -6.17 34.30 2.07
CA ASP A 320 -5.93 33.06 2.85
C ASP A 320 -7.23 32.26 3.16
N ASP A 321 -8.43 32.82 2.97
CA ASP A 321 -9.69 32.15 3.37
C ASP A 321 -10.41 31.34 2.26
N ASN A 322 -9.99 31.45 1.00
CA ASN A 322 -10.74 30.85 -0.12
C ASN A 322 -10.52 29.34 -0.36
N ASN A 323 -9.78 28.65 0.51
CA ASN A 323 -9.58 27.18 0.41
C ASN A 323 -10.30 26.37 1.50
N LEU A 324 -11.12 27.03 2.32
CA LEU A 324 -11.91 26.41 3.40
C LEU A 324 -13.35 26.05 3.01
N SER A 325 -13.82 26.44 1.83
CA SER A 325 -15.21 26.21 1.37
C SER A 325 -15.52 24.75 1.03
N LEU A 326 -14.49 23.93 0.80
CA LEU A 326 -14.56 22.54 0.34
C LEU A 326 -14.26 21.51 1.46
N VAL A 327 -14.02 21.97 2.68
CA VAL A 327 -13.72 21.14 3.84
C VAL A 327 -15.01 21.00 4.65
N PRO A 328 -15.47 19.78 5.02
CA PRO A 328 -16.65 19.61 5.87
C PRO A 328 -16.63 20.61 7.04
N ARG A 329 -17.73 21.34 7.30
CA ARG A 329 -17.75 22.46 8.28
C ARG A 329 -17.15 22.07 9.64
N VAL A 330 -17.34 20.82 10.04
CA VAL A 330 -16.70 20.16 11.19
C VAL A 330 -15.17 20.27 11.19
N LEU A 331 -14.53 19.90 10.09
CA LEU A 331 -13.09 19.98 9.90
C LEU A 331 -12.67 21.46 9.93
N ALA A 332 -13.41 22.34 9.25
CA ALA A 332 -13.14 23.78 9.24
C ALA A 332 -13.25 24.43 10.64
N ASP A 333 -14.23 24.04 11.46
CA ASP A 333 -14.41 24.56 12.82
C ASP A 333 -13.35 24.02 13.79
N ARG A 334 -12.93 22.75 13.63
CA ARG A 334 -11.80 22.21 14.39
C ARG A 334 -10.48 22.86 13.96
N MET A 335 -10.28 23.08 12.66
CA MET A 335 -9.13 23.82 12.12
C MET A 335 -9.01 25.21 12.72
N ARG A 336 -10.14 25.94 12.82
CA ARG A 336 -10.19 27.27 13.43
C ARG A 336 -9.88 27.28 14.93
N SER A 337 -10.24 26.22 15.66
CA SER A 337 -9.98 26.10 17.11
C SER A 337 -8.59 25.61 17.49
N LEU A 338 -7.82 25.03 16.55
CA LEU A 338 -6.47 24.50 16.80
C LEU A 338 -5.35 25.56 16.80
N GLY A 339 -5.66 26.85 16.64
CA GLY A 339 -4.75 27.95 16.98
C GLY A 339 -3.38 27.91 16.29
N SER A 340 -3.34 28.23 14.99
CA SER A 340 -2.17 28.66 14.21
C SER A 340 -0.81 27.99 14.48
N SER A 341 -0.49 26.99 13.64
CA SER A 341 0.84 26.79 13.04
C SER A 341 0.71 25.83 11.85
N SER A 342 0.40 26.37 10.66
CA SER A 342 0.63 25.73 9.36
C SER A 342 -0.02 24.34 9.16
N MET A 343 -1.36 24.29 9.23
CA MET A 343 -2.10 23.12 8.74
C MET A 343 -2.29 23.26 7.22
N HIS A 344 -1.37 22.71 6.44
CA HIS A 344 -1.45 22.68 4.98
C HIS A 344 -2.31 21.50 4.52
N ILE A 345 -3.53 21.77 4.09
CA ILE A 345 -4.30 20.80 3.31
C ILE A 345 -3.66 20.73 1.93
N LYS A 346 -2.86 19.68 1.71
CA LYS A 346 -2.44 19.30 0.36
C LYS A 346 -3.31 18.12 -0.06
N CYS A 347 -4.15 18.33 -1.07
CA CYS A 347 -4.69 17.24 -1.87
C CYS A 347 -3.50 16.63 -2.60
N LYS A 348 -3.04 15.44 -2.19
CA LYS A 348 -2.01 14.73 -2.95
C LYS A 348 -2.67 14.10 -4.19
N PRO A 349 -2.01 14.15 -5.36
CA PRO A 349 -2.24 13.14 -6.37
C PRO A 349 -1.84 11.80 -5.78
N THR A 350 -2.62 10.78 -6.08
CA THR A 350 -2.60 9.44 -5.49
C THR A 350 -1.32 8.66 -5.88
N ASP A 351 -0.10 9.15 -5.62
CA ASP A 351 1.10 8.73 -6.36
C ASP A 351 1.61 7.31 -6.07
N PHE A 352 1.52 6.80 -4.83
CA PHE A 352 2.06 5.46 -4.53
C PHE A 352 1.09 4.35 -4.93
N TYR A 353 -0.18 4.48 -4.56
CA TYR A 353 -1.20 3.49 -4.86
C TYR A 353 -1.68 3.58 -6.31
N SER A 354 -1.59 4.72 -6.99
CA SER A 354 -1.96 4.82 -8.42
C SER A 354 -0.93 4.22 -9.35
N LEU A 355 0.37 4.30 -9.03
CA LEU A 355 1.38 3.65 -9.87
C LEU A 355 1.24 2.12 -9.78
N PHE A 356 0.98 1.64 -8.56
CA PHE A 356 0.66 0.24 -8.31
C PHE A 356 -0.69 -0.15 -8.94
N PHE A 357 -1.73 0.69 -8.84
CA PHE A 357 -3.02 0.51 -9.51
C PHE A 357 -2.86 0.44 -11.03
N ALA A 358 -2.08 1.34 -11.63
CA ALA A 358 -1.82 1.37 -13.06
C ALA A 358 -1.11 0.09 -13.51
N PHE A 359 -0.14 -0.39 -12.73
CA PHE A 359 0.50 -1.70 -12.97
C PHE A 359 -0.50 -2.85 -12.87
N MET A 360 -1.35 -2.88 -11.84
CA MET A 360 -2.36 -3.93 -11.65
C MET A 360 -3.48 -3.88 -12.71
N GLN A 361 -3.87 -2.69 -13.12
CA GLN A 361 -4.84 -2.46 -14.17
C GLN A 361 -4.26 -2.86 -15.53
N GLN A 362 -3.00 -2.54 -15.81
CA GLN A 362 -2.28 -2.99 -16.99
C GLN A 362 -2.18 -4.53 -17.05
N ALA A 363 -1.78 -5.18 -15.95
CA ALA A 363 -1.77 -6.64 -15.81
C ALA A 363 -3.15 -7.27 -16.15
N ILE A 364 -4.23 -6.63 -15.73
CA ILE A 364 -5.60 -7.09 -15.99
C ILE A 364 -6.09 -6.70 -17.39
N GLU A 365 -5.62 -5.60 -17.99
CA GLU A 365 -6.00 -5.14 -19.34
C GLU A 365 -5.24 -5.87 -20.44
N GLU A 366 -3.97 -6.20 -20.25
CA GLU A 366 -3.19 -7.02 -21.18
C GLU A 366 -3.81 -8.43 -21.33
N SER A 367 -4.51 -8.92 -20.30
CA SER A 367 -5.32 -10.14 -20.40
C SER A 367 -6.56 -10.04 -21.31
N LYS A 368 -6.94 -8.83 -21.74
CA LYS A 368 -8.08 -8.56 -22.63
C LYS A 368 -7.69 -8.38 -24.10
N TYR A 369 -6.43 -8.02 -24.39
CA TYR A 369 -6.03 -7.58 -25.73
C TYR A 369 -5.47 -8.66 -26.65
N ASP A 370 -5.25 -9.88 -26.17
CA ASP A 370 -4.74 -10.96 -27.04
C ASP A 370 -5.87 -11.64 -27.83
N SER A 371 -6.48 -10.89 -28.75
CA SER A 371 -7.30 -11.41 -29.84
C SER A 371 -7.41 -10.41 -31.00
N THR A 372 -6.34 -10.30 -31.79
CA THR A 372 -6.47 -9.96 -33.21
C THR A 372 -6.25 -11.23 -34.04
N PRO A 373 -7.28 -11.78 -34.70
CA PRO A 373 -7.06 -12.81 -35.72
C PRO A 373 -6.31 -12.17 -36.88
N GLY A 374 -5.13 -12.69 -37.18
CA GLY A 374 -4.41 -12.39 -38.42
C GLY A 374 -5.32 -12.69 -39.61
N SER A 375 -5.45 -11.70 -40.47
CA SER A 375 -6.08 -11.78 -41.78
C SER A 375 -5.26 -12.68 -42.70
N ASP A 376 -5.75 -13.88 -43.00
CA ASP A 376 -5.26 -14.68 -44.12
C ASP A 376 -6.29 -14.68 -45.26
N LEU A 377 -6.04 -13.73 -46.17
CA LEU A 377 -6.05 -13.83 -47.63
C LEU A 377 -6.89 -14.96 -48.27
N GLU A 378 -7.93 -14.52 -48.97
CA GLU A 378 -8.52 -15.23 -50.11
C GLU A 378 -7.44 -15.50 -51.17
N GLU A 379 -7.26 -16.77 -51.56
CA GLU A 379 -6.85 -17.12 -52.93
C GLU A 379 -7.85 -18.13 -53.49
N SER A 380 -8.55 -17.67 -54.52
CA SER A 380 -9.38 -18.41 -55.46
C SER A 380 -8.57 -19.02 -56.60
#